data_AF-A0A4Q2CZV0-F1
#
_entry.id   AF-A0A4Q2CZV0-F1
#
_cell.length_a   1.000
_cell.length_b   1.000
_cell.length_c   1.000
_cell.angle_alpha   90.00
_cell.angle_beta   90.00
_cell.angle_gamma   90.00
#
_symmetry.space_group_name_H-M   'P 1'
#
loop_
_entity.id
_entity.type
_entity.pdbx_description
1 polymer ?
#
loop_
_entity_poly.entity_id
_entity_poly.type
_entity_poly.pdbx_seq_one_letter_code
_entity_poly.pdbx_strand_id
1 'polypeptide(L)'
;MWWSGIPNSFADISRFERELPQHRWNEVHVDPFTGELVEKGCHGKRVKWEEQAGEGYLRFPGQLWGHGFGNGLEEALLAAHLAHLSNRSYVFEDYFKSRSPFPYTLDGFALRPSRIPLNAIVSGFIAGANVSSDATTPQTLHLSISAEYYEYICPSSLSAQHRVVLSVNDAPTFSDGASQMQWWVDRIKTAGKGKRCIEIVEGDANEKRLFGHDHIKSEWHAQSFVQELSNSPVVKHFSWSRVVQNSAERSTRDKDHIFAGMLVFDFCLLRH
;
A
#
# COMPACT_ATOMS: atom_id res chain seq x y z
N MET A 1 -21.78 7.58 15.22
CA MET A 1 -22.08 8.83 14.49
C MET A 1 -20.84 9.72 14.59
N TRP A 2 -20.17 10.00 13.46
CA TRP A 2 -18.82 10.57 13.41
C TRP A 2 -18.93 12.10 13.41
N TRP A 3 -18.72 12.75 14.55
CA TRP A 3 -19.04 14.18 14.72
C TRP A 3 -18.14 15.15 13.96
N SER A 4 -17.09 14.68 13.29
CA SER A 4 -16.26 15.53 12.44
C SER A 4 -15.68 14.82 11.23
N GLY A 5 -16.06 13.57 10.94
CA GLY A 5 -15.41 12.76 9.90
C GLY A 5 -13.99 12.33 10.28
N ILE A 6 -13.30 13.06 11.15
CA ILE A 6 -12.02 12.65 11.75
C ILE A 6 -12.29 11.57 12.82
N PRO A 7 -11.66 10.40 12.70
CA PRO A 7 -11.69 9.36 13.72
C PRO A 7 -11.18 9.91 15.06
N ASN A 8 -11.86 9.58 16.17
CA ASN A 8 -11.49 10.12 17.48
C ASN A 8 -10.16 9.53 17.98
N SER A 9 -9.74 8.38 17.44
CA SER A 9 -8.49 7.72 17.76
C SER A 9 -7.98 6.85 16.60
N PHE A 10 -6.70 6.49 16.63
CA PHE A 10 -6.13 5.45 15.76
C PHE A 10 -6.95 4.15 15.80
N ALA A 11 -7.40 3.75 17.00
CA ALA A 11 -8.17 2.53 17.20
C ALA A 11 -9.51 2.51 16.44
N ASP A 12 -10.13 3.67 16.23
CA ASP A 12 -11.38 3.76 15.46
C ASP A 12 -11.16 3.48 13.97
N ILE A 13 -10.01 3.89 13.43
CA ILE A 13 -9.63 3.63 12.04
C ILE A 13 -9.21 2.17 11.85
N SER A 14 -8.44 1.64 12.79
CA SER A 14 -8.01 0.23 12.75
C SER A 14 -9.20 -0.71 12.75
N ARG A 15 -10.32 -0.32 13.38
CA ARG A 15 -11.59 -1.06 13.28
C ARG A 15 -12.12 -1.10 11.84
N PHE A 16 -12.13 0.05 11.17
CA PHE A 16 -12.56 0.13 9.77
C PHE A 16 -11.63 -0.65 8.83
N GLU A 17 -10.31 -0.63 9.05
CA GLU A 17 -9.38 -1.51 8.32
C GLU A 17 -9.71 -2.98 8.51
N ARG A 18 -9.95 -3.41 9.76
CA ARG A 18 -10.26 -4.81 10.06
C ARG A 18 -11.61 -5.28 9.49
N GLU A 19 -12.50 -4.34 9.17
CA GLU A 19 -13.81 -4.59 8.55
C GLU A 19 -13.74 -4.65 7.01
N LEU A 20 -12.56 -4.49 6.40
CA LEU A 20 -12.41 -4.64 4.96
C LEU A 20 -12.85 -6.06 4.53
N PRO A 21 -13.67 -6.20 3.46
CA PRO A 21 -14.31 -7.47 3.11
C PRO A 21 -13.31 -8.57 2.72
N GLN A 22 -12.12 -8.19 2.26
CA GLN A 22 -11.02 -9.10 1.95
C GLN A 22 -10.26 -9.58 3.20
N HIS A 23 -10.50 -8.99 4.39
CA HIS A 23 -9.87 -9.43 5.64
C HIS A 23 -10.71 -10.49 6.36
N ARG A 24 -10.40 -11.75 6.10
CA ARG A 24 -11.14 -12.91 6.62
C ARG A 24 -10.70 -13.35 8.02
N TRP A 25 -10.54 -12.42 8.96
CA TRP A 25 -9.98 -12.66 10.31
C TRP A 25 -10.62 -13.84 11.06
N ASN A 26 -11.94 -13.99 10.93
CA ASN A 26 -12.73 -14.98 11.67
C ASN A 26 -12.99 -16.26 10.88
N GLU A 27 -12.54 -16.34 9.63
CA GLU A 27 -12.87 -17.44 8.72
C GLU A 27 -11.64 -18.25 8.33
N VAL A 28 -10.44 -17.67 8.39
CA VAL A 28 -9.20 -18.35 7.99
C VAL A 28 -8.15 -18.29 9.10
N HIS A 29 -7.23 -19.23 9.11
CA HIS A 29 -6.02 -19.19 9.93
C HIS A 29 -4.87 -19.91 9.23
N VAL A 30 -3.64 -19.65 9.67
CA VAL A 30 -2.46 -20.40 9.20
C VAL A 30 -2.33 -21.67 10.03
N ASP A 31 -2.30 -22.82 9.38
CA ASP A 31 -2.03 -24.09 10.04
C ASP A 31 -0.56 -24.09 10.53
N PRO A 32 -0.31 -24.32 11.83
CA PRO A 32 1.02 -24.16 12.42
C PRO A 32 2.01 -25.24 12.00
N PHE A 33 1.54 -26.38 11.47
CA PHE A 33 2.39 -27.50 11.08
C PHE A 33 2.78 -27.41 9.60
N THR A 34 1.85 -26.97 8.75
CA THR A 34 2.02 -26.94 7.29
C THR A 34 2.31 -25.54 6.75
N GLY A 35 1.92 -24.48 7.47
CA GLY A 35 1.96 -23.09 7.00
C GLY A 35 0.89 -22.75 5.94
N GLU A 36 0.00 -23.69 5.63
CA GLU A 36 -1.11 -23.47 4.70
C GLU A 36 -2.17 -22.55 5.31
N LEU A 37 -2.82 -21.75 4.46
CA LEU A 37 -3.99 -20.98 4.86
C LEU A 37 -5.21 -21.89 4.80
N VAL A 38 -5.90 -22.06 5.92
CA VAL A 38 -7.03 -22.99 6.04
C VAL A 38 -8.25 -22.31 6.65
N GLU A 39 -9.44 -22.78 6.30
CA GLU A 39 -10.69 -22.31 6.89
C GLU A 39 -10.78 -22.71 8.37
N LYS A 40 -11.31 -21.82 9.21
CA LYS A 40 -11.66 -22.12 10.60
C LYS A 40 -12.88 -23.04 10.59
N GLY A 41 -12.69 -24.29 10.98
CA GLY A 41 -13.76 -25.28 11.08
C GLY A 41 -13.21 -26.70 11.22
N CYS A 42 -14.09 -27.67 11.47
CA CYS A 42 -13.71 -29.05 11.80
C CYS A 42 -12.91 -29.79 10.70
N HIS A 43 -12.88 -29.26 9.47
CA HIS A 43 -12.23 -29.91 8.33
C HIS A 43 -11.01 -29.17 7.77
N GLY A 44 -10.68 -27.98 8.28
CA GLY A 44 -9.44 -27.25 7.93
C GLY A 44 -9.12 -27.19 6.44
N LYS A 45 -10.11 -26.88 5.58
CA LYS A 45 -9.92 -26.88 4.13
C LYS A 45 -8.92 -25.80 3.70
N ARG A 46 -7.99 -26.14 2.79
CA ARG A 46 -7.06 -25.17 2.19
C ARG A 46 -7.85 -24.08 1.48
N VAL A 47 -7.54 -22.84 1.84
CA VAL A 47 -8.07 -21.63 1.19
C VAL A 47 -7.35 -21.43 -0.13
N LYS A 48 -8.13 -21.26 -1.20
CA LYS A 48 -7.62 -20.87 -2.51
C LYS A 48 -7.38 -19.37 -2.58
N TRP A 49 -6.31 -18.91 -1.94
CA TRP A 49 -5.93 -17.50 -1.94
C TRP A 49 -5.57 -16.99 -3.34
N GLU A 50 -5.27 -17.88 -4.29
CA GLU A 50 -4.95 -17.56 -5.68
C GLU A 50 -6.11 -16.85 -6.39
N GLU A 51 -7.35 -17.15 -6.01
CA GLU A 51 -8.55 -16.50 -6.55
C GLU A 51 -8.71 -15.06 -6.03
N GLN A 52 -8.10 -14.73 -4.89
CA GLN A 52 -8.23 -13.44 -4.20
C GLN A 52 -7.03 -12.51 -4.40
N ALA A 53 -5.84 -13.11 -4.54
CA ALA A 53 -4.56 -12.41 -4.54
C ALA A 53 -3.69 -12.72 -5.77
N GLY A 54 -4.20 -13.47 -6.74
CA GLY A 54 -3.45 -13.86 -7.93
C GLY A 54 -2.28 -14.77 -7.57
N GLU A 55 -1.06 -14.30 -7.80
CA GLU A 55 0.15 -15.04 -7.41
C GLU A 55 0.51 -14.91 -5.93
N GLY A 56 -0.19 -14.07 -5.17
CA GLY A 56 -0.04 -13.92 -3.72
C GLY A 56 -0.02 -12.45 -3.28
N TYR A 57 0.60 -12.19 -2.14
CA TYR A 57 0.66 -10.85 -1.54
C TYR A 57 2.07 -10.30 -1.64
N LEU A 58 2.18 -8.99 -1.91
CA LEU A 58 3.45 -8.27 -1.99
C LEU A 58 3.47 -7.10 -1.01
N ARG A 59 4.43 -7.15 -0.08
CA ARG A 59 4.61 -6.17 0.98
C ARG A 59 5.95 -5.45 0.89
N PHE A 60 5.93 -4.18 1.26
CA PHE A 60 7.09 -3.29 1.30
C PHE A 60 7.21 -2.71 2.71
N PRO A 61 7.78 -3.47 3.67
CA PRO A 61 7.93 -2.98 5.02
C PRO A 61 8.87 -1.78 5.09
N GLY A 62 8.59 -0.84 5.99
CA GLY A 62 9.52 0.24 6.29
C GLY A 62 9.53 1.38 5.28
N GLN A 63 8.40 1.63 4.60
CA GLN A 63 8.12 2.76 3.71
C GLN A 63 8.70 4.09 4.22
N LEU A 64 8.95 5.00 3.29
CA LEU A 64 9.54 6.32 3.48
C LEU A 64 8.89 7.03 4.67
N TRP A 65 9.69 7.22 5.72
CA TRP A 65 9.28 7.81 6.98
C TRP A 65 10.06 9.09 7.26
N GLY A 66 9.48 10.00 8.06
CA GLY A 66 10.12 11.29 8.36
C GLY A 66 10.11 12.31 7.22
N HIS A 67 9.52 11.94 6.07
CA HIS A 67 9.26 12.84 4.95
C HIS A 67 7.80 13.32 4.96
N GLY A 68 7.45 14.25 4.06
CA GLY A 68 6.07 14.69 3.89
C GLY A 68 5.17 13.60 3.32
N PHE A 69 3.87 13.71 3.59
CA PHE A 69 2.87 12.73 3.13
C PHE A 69 2.87 12.54 1.61
N GLY A 70 3.13 13.59 0.82
CA GLY A 70 3.22 13.50 -0.64
C GLY A 70 4.23 12.45 -1.10
N ASN A 71 5.45 12.46 -0.55
CA ASN A 71 6.47 11.47 -0.91
C ASN A 71 6.06 10.04 -0.52
N GLY A 72 5.46 9.86 0.66
CA GLY A 72 4.98 8.55 1.09
C GLY A 72 3.82 8.04 0.23
N LEU A 73 2.96 8.94 -0.25
CA LEU A 73 1.89 8.60 -1.18
C LEU A 73 2.45 8.22 -2.55
N GLU A 74 3.44 8.95 -3.07
CA GLU A 74 4.12 8.63 -4.33
C GLU A 74 4.75 7.23 -4.27
N GLU A 75 5.47 6.91 -3.20
CA GLU A 75 6.01 5.57 -2.98
C GLU A 75 4.91 4.50 -2.91
N ALA A 76 3.83 4.75 -2.15
CA ALA A 76 2.72 3.81 -2.05
C ALA A 76 2.04 3.53 -3.41
N LEU A 77 1.92 4.54 -4.27
CA LEU A 77 1.41 4.37 -5.64
C LEU A 77 2.34 3.50 -6.49
N LEU A 78 3.66 3.74 -6.42
CA LEU A 78 4.66 2.94 -7.16
C LEU A 78 4.71 1.49 -6.66
N ALA A 79 4.67 1.29 -5.35
CA ALA A 79 4.64 -0.03 -4.72
C ALA A 79 3.36 -0.81 -5.09
N ALA A 80 2.21 -0.15 -5.08
CA ALA A 80 0.95 -0.75 -5.52
C ALA A 80 0.98 -1.10 -7.02
N HIS A 81 1.61 -0.27 -7.84
CA HIS A 81 1.76 -0.52 -9.27
C HIS A 81 2.66 -1.73 -9.54
N LEU A 82 3.79 -1.83 -8.83
CA LEU A 82 4.68 -2.98 -8.90
C LEU A 82 3.97 -4.28 -8.49
N ALA A 83 3.15 -4.25 -7.44
CA ALA A 83 2.32 -5.40 -7.03
C ALA A 83 1.33 -5.80 -8.12
N HIS A 84 0.65 -4.81 -8.72
CA HIS A 84 -0.28 -5.02 -9.83
C HIS A 84 0.39 -5.68 -11.05
N LEU A 85 1.55 -5.17 -11.50
CA LEU A 85 2.31 -5.75 -12.62
C LEU A 85 2.84 -7.15 -12.32
N SER A 86 3.07 -7.43 -11.04
CA SER A 86 3.47 -8.74 -10.53
C SER A 86 2.30 -9.72 -10.35
N ASN A 87 1.07 -9.32 -10.69
CA ASN A 87 -0.17 -10.07 -10.47
C ASN A 87 -0.34 -10.50 -9.00
N ARG A 88 -0.05 -9.58 -8.07
CA ARG A 88 -0.14 -9.79 -6.62
C ARG A 88 -1.00 -8.72 -5.98
N SER A 89 -1.67 -9.10 -4.88
CA SER A 89 -2.35 -8.15 -4.01
C SER A 89 -1.32 -7.28 -3.30
N TYR A 90 -1.51 -5.96 -3.35
CA TYR A 90 -0.67 -5.00 -2.65
C TYR A 90 -0.98 -5.01 -1.15
N VAL A 91 0.07 -4.99 -0.34
CA VAL A 91 -0.04 -4.87 1.11
C VAL A 91 0.31 -3.44 1.49
N PHE A 92 -0.69 -2.67 1.90
CA PHE A 92 -0.49 -1.30 2.28
C PHE A 92 -0.04 -1.18 3.74
N GLU A 93 0.90 -0.27 3.96
CA GLU A 93 1.42 0.09 5.27
C GLU A 93 0.78 1.39 5.75
N ASP A 94 0.87 1.65 7.05
CA ASP A 94 0.47 2.93 7.61
C ASP A 94 1.52 4.00 7.29
N TYR A 95 1.06 5.25 7.19
CA TYR A 95 1.96 6.38 7.05
C TYR A 95 2.65 6.69 8.38
N PHE A 96 3.97 6.58 8.41
CA PHE A 96 4.79 6.90 9.58
C PHE A 96 5.50 8.24 9.43
N LYS A 97 5.12 9.20 10.28
CA LYS A 97 5.86 10.45 10.43
C LYS A 97 7.08 10.28 11.34
N SER A 98 6.97 9.40 12.34
CA SER A 98 8.05 9.07 13.27
C SER A 98 7.96 7.61 13.68
N ARG A 99 9.12 6.95 13.82
CA ARG A 99 9.23 5.58 14.37
C ARG A 99 9.24 5.55 15.90
N SER A 100 9.07 6.70 16.54
CA SER A 100 8.95 6.80 17.98
C SER A 100 7.79 5.94 18.52
N PRO A 101 7.92 5.30 19.69
CA PRO A 101 6.83 4.57 20.32
C PRO A 101 5.71 5.50 20.83
N PHE A 102 5.93 6.82 20.84
CA PHE A 102 4.92 7.79 21.26
C PHE A 102 3.90 8.06 20.15
N PRO A 103 2.61 8.20 20.49
CA PRO A 103 1.54 8.41 19.51
C PRO A 103 1.65 9.75 18.76
N TYR A 104 2.40 10.70 19.31
CA TYR A 104 2.65 12.00 18.71
C TYR A 104 4.16 12.30 18.64
N THR A 105 4.55 13.05 17.62
CA THR A 105 5.89 13.60 17.42
C THR A 105 5.80 15.11 17.26
N LEU A 106 6.83 15.82 17.73
CA LEU A 106 6.96 17.25 17.47
C LEU A 106 7.58 17.45 16.09
N ASP A 107 6.92 18.26 15.27
CA ASP A 107 7.41 18.65 13.94
C ASP A 107 7.01 20.10 13.67
N GLY A 108 8.01 20.96 13.42
CA GLY A 108 7.79 22.39 13.20
C GLY A 108 7.01 23.08 14.34
N PHE A 109 7.32 22.75 15.59
CA PHE A 109 6.61 23.20 16.81
C PHE A 109 5.14 22.78 16.92
N ALA A 110 4.65 21.90 16.05
CA ALA A 110 3.31 21.33 16.14
C ALA A 110 3.36 19.85 16.56
N LEU A 111 2.42 19.44 17.41
CA LEU A 111 2.19 18.02 17.68
C LEU A 111 1.50 17.39 16.47
N ARG A 112 2.10 16.32 15.96
CA ARG A 112 1.60 15.56 14.80
C ARG A 112 1.51 14.09 15.19
N PRO A 113 0.51 13.33 14.72
CA PRO A 113 0.47 11.89 14.92
C PRO A 113 1.75 11.25 14.36
N SER A 114 2.36 10.35 15.13
CA SER A 114 3.54 9.60 14.68
C SER A 114 3.20 8.58 13.59
N ARG A 115 1.96 8.08 13.62
CA ARG A 115 1.44 7.05 12.72
C ARG A 115 0.01 7.42 12.33
N ILE A 116 -0.31 7.33 11.04
CA ILE A 116 -1.66 7.54 10.50
C ILE A 116 -1.97 6.35 9.59
N PRO A 117 -3.07 5.62 9.83
CA PRO A 117 -3.47 4.55 8.92
C PRO A 117 -3.72 5.09 7.53
N LEU A 118 -3.24 4.38 6.51
CA LEU A 118 -3.29 4.89 5.14
C LEU A 118 -4.73 5.13 4.68
N ASN A 119 -5.64 4.23 5.07
CA ASN A 119 -7.05 4.31 4.67
C ASN A 119 -7.84 5.44 5.35
N ALA A 120 -7.26 6.11 6.36
CA ALA A 120 -7.83 7.34 6.91
C ALA A 120 -7.61 8.54 6.00
N ILE A 121 -6.60 8.50 5.12
CA ILE A 121 -6.27 9.60 4.21
C ILE A 121 -6.70 9.27 2.78
N VAL A 122 -6.40 8.07 2.31
CA VAL A 122 -6.70 7.62 0.95
C VAL A 122 -7.66 6.43 0.96
N SER A 123 -8.21 6.11 -0.20
CA SER A 123 -9.17 5.05 -0.46
C SER A 123 -8.92 4.52 -1.88
N GLY A 124 -9.66 3.50 -2.29
CA GLY A 124 -9.51 2.90 -3.60
C GLY A 124 -8.52 1.75 -3.61
N PHE A 125 -7.89 1.52 -4.76
CA PHE A 125 -7.03 0.37 -5.00
C PHE A 125 -5.92 0.24 -3.93
N ILE A 126 -5.20 1.33 -3.63
CA ILE A 126 -4.04 1.30 -2.73
C ILE A 126 -4.37 1.17 -1.23
N ALA A 127 -5.64 1.30 -0.85
CA ALA A 127 -6.08 1.24 0.56
C ALA A 127 -7.23 0.24 0.77
N GLY A 128 -7.38 -0.72 -0.16
CA GLY A 128 -8.27 -1.86 0.00
C GLY A 128 -9.76 -1.55 -0.15
N ALA A 129 -10.15 -0.40 -0.70
CA ALA A 129 -11.56 -0.19 -1.00
C ALA A 129 -12.02 -1.12 -2.13
N ASN A 130 -13.30 -1.47 -2.12
CA ASN A 130 -13.87 -2.30 -3.18
C ASN A 130 -13.81 -1.54 -4.52
N VAL A 131 -13.07 -2.09 -5.47
CA VAL A 131 -12.94 -1.54 -6.82
C VAL A 131 -13.68 -2.47 -7.78
N SER A 132 -14.76 -1.99 -8.39
CA SER A 132 -15.43 -2.75 -9.45
C SER A 132 -14.53 -2.83 -10.67
N SER A 133 -14.21 -4.05 -11.12
CA SER A 133 -13.66 -4.25 -12.46
C SER A 133 -14.72 -3.82 -13.47
N ASP A 134 -14.45 -2.80 -14.28
CA ASP A 134 -15.32 -2.46 -15.41
C ASP A 134 -15.47 -3.68 -16.32
N ALA A 135 -16.69 -3.93 -16.79
CA ALA A 135 -17.05 -5.10 -17.61
C ALA A 135 -16.24 -5.23 -18.92
N THR A 136 -15.50 -4.19 -19.29
CA THR A 136 -14.66 -4.09 -20.50
C THR A 136 -13.21 -4.50 -20.28
N THR A 137 -12.73 -4.66 -19.04
CA THR A 137 -11.37 -5.14 -18.74
C THR A 137 -11.41 -6.42 -17.90
N PRO A 138 -11.08 -7.59 -18.49
CA PRO A 138 -11.12 -8.88 -17.80
C PRO A 138 -9.96 -9.12 -16.82
N GLN A 139 -9.13 -8.12 -16.51
CA GLN A 139 -8.07 -8.27 -15.52
C GLN A 139 -8.68 -8.31 -14.12
N THR A 140 -8.52 -9.45 -13.45
CA THR A 140 -8.89 -9.64 -12.05
C THR A 140 -8.11 -8.63 -11.20
N LEU A 141 -8.82 -7.66 -10.62
CA LEU A 141 -8.24 -6.72 -9.67
C LEU A 141 -8.17 -7.39 -8.30
N HIS A 142 -6.97 -7.61 -7.81
CA HIS A 142 -6.75 -8.13 -6.46
C HIS A 142 -6.79 -6.96 -5.47
N LEU A 143 -7.73 -7.02 -4.53
CA LEU A 143 -7.89 -5.95 -3.53
C LEU A 143 -6.68 -5.90 -2.60
N SER A 144 -6.23 -4.70 -2.27
CA SER A 144 -5.12 -4.50 -1.34
C SER A 144 -5.53 -4.86 0.09
N ILE A 145 -4.60 -5.37 0.88
CA ILE A 145 -4.80 -5.72 2.29
C ILE A 145 -3.90 -4.89 3.20
N SER A 146 -4.26 -4.76 4.48
CA SER A 146 -3.41 -4.06 5.44
C SER A 146 -2.21 -4.92 5.82
N ALA A 147 -1.10 -4.27 6.20
CA ALA A 147 0.06 -4.95 6.76
C ALA A 147 -0.27 -5.81 7.98
N GLU A 148 -1.25 -5.39 8.80
CA GLU A 148 -1.72 -6.18 9.94
C GLU A 148 -2.35 -7.50 9.49
N TYR A 149 -3.24 -7.47 8.48
CA TYR A 149 -3.86 -8.68 7.96
C TYR A 149 -2.84 -9.57 7.24
N TYR A 150 -1.88 -8.95 6.53
CA TYR A 150 -0.79 -9.68 5.93
C TYR A 150 0.01 -10.45 6.97
N GLU A 151 0.44 -9.85 8.08
CA GLU A 151 1.19 -10.56 9.12
C GLU A 151 0.37 -11.68 9.78
N TYR A 152 -0.96 -11.53 9.84
CA TYR A 152 -1.85 -12.59 10.32
C TYR A 152 -1.84 -13.83 9.41
N ILE A 153 -1.91 -13.63 8.09
CA ILE A 153 -1.93 -14.74 7.13
C ILE A 153 -0.53 -15.19 6.70
N CYS A 154 0.47 -14.33 6.81
CA CYS A 154 1.83 -14.50 6.36
C CYS A 154 2.82 -14.17 7.49
N PRO A 155 2.78 -14.86 8.65
CA PRO A 155 3.65 -14.53 9.78
C PRO A 155 5.14 -14.70 9.45
N SER A 156 6.02 -14.02 10.19
CA SER A 156 7.48 -14.12 9.97
C SER A 156 8.05 -15.50 10.28
N SER A 157 7.34 -16.31 11.06
CA SER A 157 7.68 -17.71 11.34
C SER A 157 7.35 -18.68 10.20
N LEU A 158 6.73 -18.20 9.11
CA LEU A 158 6.33 -19.03 8.00
C LEU A 158 7.54 -19.58 7.23
N SER A 159 7.47 -20.84 6.80
CA SER A 159 8.54 -21.49 6.04
C SER A 159 8.82 -20.80 4.69
N ALA A 160 10.05 -20.96 4.19
CA ALA A 160 10.49 -20.47 2.87
C ALA A 160 9.67 -21.02 1.68
N GLN A 161 8.90 -22.09 1.91
CA GLN A 161 7.93 -22.63 0.94
C GLN A 161 6.76 -21.67 0.70
N HIS A 162 6.40 -20.85 1.68
CA HIS A 162 5.23 -19.96 1.63
C HIS A 162 5.61 -18.48 1.65
N ARG A 163 6.71 -18.11 2.32
CA ARG A 163 7.21 -16.73 2.44
C ARG A 163 8.60 -16.58 1.84
N VAL A 164 8.83 -15.51 1.09
CA VAL A 164 10.15 -15.10 0.63
C VAL A 164 10.39 -13.63 0.95
N VAL A 165 11.61 -13.33 1.37
CA VAL A 165 12.07 -11.98 1.62
C VAL A 165 13.15 -11.67 0.59
N LEU A 166 12.99 -10.57 -0.14
CA LEU A 166 13.92 -10.06 -1.13
C LEU A 166 14.55 -8.78 -0.59
N SER A 167 15.85 -8.59 -0.81
CA SER A 167 16.52 -7.34 -0.43
C SER A 167 16.66 -6.42 -1.63
N VAL A 168 16.43 -5.12 -1.42
CA VAL A 168 16.73 -4.09 -2.43
C VAL A 168 18.22 -4.01 -2.78
N ASN A 169 19.10 -4.50 -1.91
CA ASN A 169 20.54 -4.51 -2.16
C ASN A 169 20.94 -5.49 -3.26
N ASP A 170 20.11 -6.51 -3.53
CA ASP A 170 20.32 -7.47 -4.63
C ASP A 170 20.06 -6.83 -6.01
N ALA A 171 19.42 -5.66 -6.05
CA ALA A 171 19.10 -4.99 -7.30
C ALA A 171 20.32 -4.34 -7.93
N PRO A 172 20.53 -4.47 -9.25
CA PRO A 172 21.55 -3.73 -9.97
C PRO A 172 21.21 -2.22 -9.97
N THR A 173 22.14 -1.41 -10.48
CA THR A 173 21.82 -0.02 -10.80
C THR A 173 21.07 0.03 -12.12
N PHE A 174 20.03 0.85 -12.20
CA PHE A 174 19.19 0.99 -13.39
C PHE A 174 19.47 2.31 -14.11
N SER A 175 19.27 2.32 -15.43
CA SER A 175 19.37 3.51 -16.27
C SER A 175 18.11 4.39 -16.21
N ASP A 176 16.96 3.78 -15.93
CA ASP A 176 15.64 4.39 -15.96
C ASP A 176 14.66 3.60 -15.08
N GLY A 177 13.51 4.22 -14.79
CA GLY A 177 12.49 3.65 -13.90
C GLY A 177 11.72 2.46 -14.49
N ALA A 178 11.53 2.42 -15.81
CA ALA A 178 10.84 1.31 -16.48
C ALA A 178 11.69 0.03 -16.40
N SER A 179 12.99 0.13 -16.66
CA SER A 179 13.96 -0.96 -16.51
C SER A 179 14.00 -1.49 -15.07
N GLN A 180 13.93 -0.58 -14.09
CA GLN A 180 13.82 -0.95 -12.67
C GLN A 180 12.52 -1.70 -12.36
N MET A 181 11.38 -1.17 -12.80
CA MET A 181 10.06 -1.77 -12.58
C MET A 181 10.02 -3.19 -13.17
N GLN A 182 10.46 -3.33 -14.43
CA GLN A 182 10.48 -4.62 -15.12
C GLN A 182 11.39 -5.63 -14.43
N TRP A 183 12.59 -5.23 -14.00
CA TRP A 183 13.48 -6.12 -13.26
C TRP A 183 12.85 -6.63 -11.97
N TRP A 184 12.19 -5.75 -11.22
CA TRP A 184 11.49 -6.16 -10.01
C TRP A 184 10.31 -7.09 -10.29
N VAL A 185 9.51 -6.81 -11.33
CA VAL A 185 8.42 -7.71 -11.76
C VAL A 185 8.96 -9.12 -12.05
N ASP A 186 10.05 -9.22 -12.82
CA ASP A 186 10.65 -10.51 -13.18
C ASP A 186 11.26 -11.22 -11.96
N ARG A 187 11.92 -10.46 -11.07
CA ARG A 187 12.48 -10.97 -9.82
C ARG A 187 11.40 -11.50 -8.89
N ILE A 188 10.30 -10.76 -8.74
CA ILE A 188 9.15 -11.13 -7.89
C ILE A 188 8.47 -12.38 -8.44
N LYS A 189 8.16 -12.42 -9.74
CA LYS A 189 7.54 -13.61 -10.37
C LYS A 189 8.42 -14.84 -10.24
N THR A 190 9.72 -14.70 -10.43
CA THR A 190 10.67 -15.81 -10.35
C THR A 190 10.85 -16.32 -8.92
N ALA A 191 11.19 -15.43 -7.98
CA ALA A 191 11.47 -15.82 -6.60
C ALA A 191 10.20 -16.19 -5.81
N GLY A 192 9.07 -15.65 -6.26
CA GLY A 192 7.74 -15.78 -5.68
C GLY A 192 6.88 -16.91 -6.20
N LYS A 193 7.35 -17.65 -7.22
CA LYS A 193 6.55 -18.70 -7.86
C LYS A 193 6.07 -19.72 -6.84
N GLY A 194 4.74 -19.87 -6.73
CA GLY A 194 4.09 -20.77 -5.77
C GLY A 194 4.10 -20.30 -4.32
N LYS A 195 4.67 -19.12 -4.03
CA LYS A 195 4.74 -18.54 -2.68
C LYS A 195 3.65 -17.51 -2.49
N ARG A 196 2.90 -17.68 -1.40
CA ARG A 196 1.81 -16.79 -1.01
C ARG A 196 2.30 -15.42 -0.56
N CYS A 197 3.45 -15.34 0.09
CA CYS A 197 3.88 -14.16 0.82
C CYS A 197 5.24 -13.68 0.30
N ILE A 198 5.33 -12.42 -0.14
CA ILE A 198 6.58 -11.79 -0.57
C ILE A 198 6.77 -10.48 0.16
N GLU A 199 7.97 -10.28 0.66
CA GLU A 199 8.40 -8.99 1.19
C GLU A 199 9.63 -8.49 0.45
N ILE A 200 9.65 -7.20 0.14
CA ILE A 200 10.84 -6.51 -0.34
C ILE A 200 11.31 -5.61 0.78
N VAL A 201 12.37 -6.01 1.46
CA VAL A 201 12.95 -5.26 2.57
C VAL A 201 13.94 -4.23 2.03
N GLU A 202 13.71 -3.00 2.43
CA GLU A 202 14.71 -1.94 2.26
C GLU A 202 15.83 -2.08 3.28
N GLY A 203 16.99 -1.55 2.91
CA GLY A 203 18.15 -1.50 3.78
C GLY A 203 18.08 -0.43 4.86
N ASP A 204 19.11 -0.36 5.71
CA ASP A 204 19.25 0.70 6.72
C ASP A 204 19.42 2.10 6.08
N ALA A 205 19.44 3.17 6.89
CA ALA A 205 19.32 4.56 6.44
C ALA A 205 20.32 5.05 5.36
N ASN A 206 21.41 4.31 5.11
CA ASN A 206 22.42 4.60 4.08
C ASN A 206 22.38 3.63 2.88
N GLU A 207 21.39 2.75 2.82
CA GLU A 207 21.28 1.70 1.81
C GLU A 207 20.34 2.09 0.67
N LYS A 208 20.36 1.27 -0.39
CA LYS A 208 19.48 1.45 -1.55
C LYS A 208 18.02 1.47 -1.08
N ARG A 209 17.23 2.34 -1.70
CA ARG A 209 15.77 2.37 -1.55
C ARG A 209 15.13 1.76 -2.77
N LEU A 210 13.98 1.13 -2.61
CA LEU A 210 13.21 0.64 -3.74
C LEU A 210 12.70 1.83 -4.56
N PHE A 211 12.05 2.80 -3.92
CA PHE A 211 11.63 4.05 -4.56
C PHE A 211 12.12 5.23 -3.72
N GLY A 212 13.42 5.52 -3.83
CA GLY A 212 14.04 6.67 -3.17
C GLY A 212 13.54 8.02 -3.69
N HIS A 213 13.75 9.07 -2.89
CA HIS A 213 13.42 10.46 -3.26
C HIS A 213 14.03 10.85 -4.61
N ASP A 214 15.28 10.46 -4.87
CA ASP A 214 15.96 10.73 -6.14
C ASP A 214 15.28 10.03 -7.33
N HIS A 215 14.65 8.87 -7.13
CA HIS A 215 13.93 8.14 -8.18
C HIS A 215 12.58 8.78 -8.49
N ILE A 216 11.90 9.32 -7.48
CA ILE A 216 10.58 9.94 -7.64
C ILE A 216 10.71 11.34 -8.27
N LYS A 217 11.76 12.09 -7.91
CA LYS A 217 11.98 13.46 -8.40
C LYS A 217 12.81 13.56 -9.67
N SER A 218 13.52 12.50 -10.04
CA SER A 218 14.22 12.46 -11.32
C SER A 218 13.21 12.36 -12.46
N GLU A 219 13.11 13.43 -13.24
CA GLU A 219 12.30 13.50 -14.46
C GLU A 219 12.47 12.27 -15.36
N TRP A 220 13.71 11.83 -15.58
CA TRP A 220 14.05 10.66 -16.41
C TRP A 220 13.52 9.32 -15.87
N HIS A 221 13.47 9.14 -14.55
CA HIS A 221 13.03 7.89 -13.95
C HIS A 221 11.51 7.80 -14.03
N ALA A 222 10.79 8.83 -13.63
CA ALA A 222 9.32 8.86 -13.65
C ALA A 222 8.74 8.87 -15.09
N GLN A 223 9.31 9.66 -16.01
CA GLN A 223 8.80 9.76 -17.39
C GLN A 223 8.77 8.42 -18.13
N SER A 224 9.73 7.53 -17.85
CA SER A 224 9.86 6.24 -18.54
C SER A 224 8.65 5.31 -18.34
N PHE A 225 7.91 5.45 -17.24
CA PHE A 225 6.77 4.58 -16.91
C PHE A 225 5.48 5.34 -16.55
N VAL A 226 5.47 6.68 -16.60
CA VAL A 226 4.31 7.50 -16.18
C VAL A 226 3.04 7.17 -16.96
N GLN A 227 3.15 6.89 -18.26
CA GLN A 227 2.00 6.52 -19.09
C GLN A 227 1.42 5.16 -18.69
N GLU A 228 2.27 4.21 -18.32
CA GLU A 228 1.85 2.90 -17.82
C GLU A 228 1.16 3.05 -16.45
N LEU A 229 1.78 3.79 -15.53
CA LEU A 229 1.23 4.08 -14.21
C LEU A 229 -0.14 4.79 -14.30
N SER A 230 -0.25 5.83 -15.13
CA SER A 230 -1.48 6.60 -15.33
C SER A 230 -2.63 5.72 -15.85
N ASN A 231 -2.31 4.75 -16.71
CA ASN A 231 -3.29 3.82 -17.25
C ASN A 231 -3.61 2.64 -16.32
N SER A 232 -2.87 2.48 -15.24
CA SER A 232 -3.04 1.36 -14.30
C SER A 232 -4.26 1.53 -13.39
N PRO A 233 -4.80 0.43 -12.84
CA PRO A 233 -5.87 0.46 -11.84
C PRO A 233 -5.52 1.28 -10.58
N VAL A 234 -4.24 1.37 -10.26
CA VAL A 234 -3.73 2.11 -9.09
C VAL A 234 -4.15 3.57 -9.16
N VAL A 235 -3.92 4.23 -10.30
CA VAL A 235 -4.28 5.64 -10.51
C VAL A 235 -5.75 5.78 -10.89
N LYS A 236 -6.27 4.92 -11.77
CA LYS A 236 -7.66 4.97 -12.23
C LYS A 236 -8.68 4.81 -11.09
N HIS A 237 -8.34 4.01 -10.08
CA HIS A 237 -9.19 3.78 -8.92
C HIS A 237 -8.58 4.35 -7.64
N PHE A 238 -7.73 5.37 -7.75
CA PHE A 238 -7.32 6.17 -6.60
C PHE A 238 -8.49 7.04 -6.13
N SER A 239 -8.66 7.16 -4.82
CA SER A 239 -9.59 8.13 -4.23
C SER A 239 -9.07 8.64 -2.90
N TRP A 240 -9.49 9.84 -2.52
CA TRP A 240 -9.32 10.31 -1.15
C TRP A 240 -10.29 9.58 -0.21
N SER A 241 -9.92 9.40 1.06
CA SER A 241 -10.83 8.81 2.04
C SER A 241 -12.07 9.68 2.24
N ARG A 242 -13.16 9.08 2.74
CA ARG A 242 -14.37 9.84 3.11
C ARG A 242 -14.08 10.94 4.13
N VAL A 243 -13.12 10.73 5.02
CA VAL A 243 -12.69 11.73 6.00
C VAL A 243 -12.16 12.98 5.29
N VAL A 244 -11.26 12.80 4.34
CA VAL A 244 -10.66 13.89 3.57
C VAL A 244 -11.70 14.57 2.68
N GLN A 245 -12.54 13.79 1.97
CA GLN A 245 -13.61 14.33 1.14
C GLN A 245 -14.57 15.21 1.95
N ASN A 246 -15.07 14.70 3.08
CA ASN A 246 -16.00 15.44 3.95
C ASN A 246 -15.38 16.73 4.51
N SER A 247 -14.10 16.71 4.87
CA SER A 247 -13.38 17.90 5.33
C SER A 247 -13.24 18.94 4.20
N ALA A 248 -12.88 18.50 2.99
CA ALA A 248 -12.77 19.38 1.84
C ALA A 248 -14.11 20.05 1.50
N GLU A 249 -15.20 19.28 1.48
CA GLU A 249 -16.56 19.79 1.23
C GLU A 249 -16.98 20.85 2.25
N ARG A 250 -16.70 20.64 3.54
CA ARG A 250 -16.97 21.63 4.59
C ARG A 250 -16.15 22.90 4.38
N SER A 251 -14.85 22.77 4.13
CA SER A 251 -13.98 23.92 3.85
C SER A 251 -14.39 24.68 2.59
N THR A 252 -15.05 24.06 1.61
CA THR A 252 -15.62 24.79 0.46
C THR A 252 -16.93 25.51 0.78
N ARG A 253 -17.70 25.04 1.76
CA ARG A 253 -18.94 25.70 2.22
C ARG A 253 -18.67 26.90 3.13
N ASP A 254 -17.58 26.88 3.88
CA ASP A 254 -17.20 27.96 4.83
C ASP A 254 -16.42 29.12 4.18
N LYS A 255 -16.21 29.10 2.86
CA LYS A 255 -15.42 30.12 2.14
C LYS A 255 -16.26 31.28 1.59
N ASP A 256 -16.75 32.10 2.52
CA ASP A 256 -16.73 33.57 2.34
C ASP A 256 -15.40 34.18 2.79
N HIS A 257 -14.49 33.45 3.45
CA HIS A 257 -13.11 33.92 3.66
C HIS A 257 -12.08 32.77 3.65
N ILE A 258 -11.07 32.94 2.79
CA ILE A 258 -9.76 32.23 2.71
C ILE A 258 -9.74 30.92 1.89
N PHE A 259 -9.42 31.06 0.59
CA PHE A 259 -9.00 30.04 -0.38
C PHE A 259 -7.95 29.07 0.23
N ALA A 260 -8.18 27.76 0.28
CA ALA A 260 -7.91 26.79 -0.80
C ALA A 260 -6.43 26.69 -1.16
N GLY A 261 -5.62 26.02 -0.31
CA GLY A 261 -4.17 25.93 -0.50
C GLY A 261 -3.51 24.60 -0.09
N MET A 262 -4.26 23.50 0.06
CA MET A 262 -3.64 22.21 0.44
C MET A 262 -4.27 20.98 -0.24
N LEU A 263 -4.86 21.19 -1.42
CA LEU A 263 -5.41 20.13 -2.30
C LEU A 263 -4.89 20.23 -3.75
N VAL A 264 -3.85 21.05 -3.96
CA VAL A 264 -3.11 21.15 -5.21
C VAL A 264 -1.66 20.76 -4.92
N PHE A 265 -1.46 19.52 -4.48
CA PHE A 265 -0.15 18.88 -4.58
C PHE A 265 -0.15 18.13 -5.91
N ASP A 266 0.50 18.74 -6.90
CA ASP A 266 1.18 18.07 -8.01
C ASP A 266 0.40 17.04 -8.85
N PHE A 267 -0.79 17.44 -9.32
CA PHE A 267 -1.33 16.92 -10.59
C PHE A 267 -0.50 17.39 -11.82
N CYS A 268 0.55 18.20 -11.63
CA CYS A 268 1.47 18.65 -12.68
C CYS A 268 2.36 17.53 -13.24
N LEU A 269 2.54 16.40 -12.54
CA LEU A 269 3.28 15.25 -13.09
C LEU A 269 2.45 14.39 -14.07
N LEU A 270 1.15 14.67 -14.23
CA LEU A 270 0.24 13.90 -15.10
C LEU A 270 -0.48 14.75 -16.16
N ARG A 271 -0.08 16.02 -16.35
CA ARG A 271 -0.51 16.85 -17.48
C ARG A 271 0.66 17.59 -18.10
N HIS A 272 1.34 16.90 -19.01
CA HIS A 272 1.91 17.49 -20.20
C HIS A 272 1.45 16.69 -21.41
#